data_AF-A0A2D5SZ55-F1
#
_entry.id   AF-A0A2D5SZ55-F1
#
_cell.length_a   1.000
_cell.length_b   1.000
_cell.length_c   1.000
_cell.angle_alpha   90.00
_cell.angle_beta   90.00
_cell.angle_gamma   90.00
#
_symmetry.space_group_name_H-M   'P 1'
#
loop_
_entity.id
_entity.type
_entity.pdbx_description
1 polymer ?
#
loop_
_entity_poly.entity_id
_entity_poly.type
_entity_poly.pdbx_seq_one_letter_code
_entity_poly.pdbx_strand_id
1 'polypeptide(L)'
;MLTWQNTICEGNNAFENNRYIAADRLYQDCLEHLASIGGFITSNTPPPPSWIIDQFVPALVVSYLNLVDSSMAQGKHNTACDFLVEGYNVVCDCAHCLMNTTEDENHYLFSKHLSQLQHHSFAVRKHLAQSPSLLTKLEKISEPYSVTSLTYH
;
A
#
# COMPACT_ATOMS: atom_id res chain seq x y z
N MET A 1 17.70 2.06 16.09
CA MET A 1 16.86 2.16 14.89
C MET A 1 15.67 1.24 15.13
N LEU A 2 14.45 1.77 15.17
CA LEU A 2 13.25 0.94 15.31
C LEU A 2 13.03 0.18 13.99
N THR A 3 12.62 -1.09 14.06
CA THR A 3 12.21 -1.82 12.86
C THR A 3 10.89 -1.24 12.35
N TRP A 4 10.55 -1.45 11.07
CA TRP A 4 9.27 -0.99 10.52
C TRP A 4 8.06 -1.50 11.33
N GLN A 5 8.14 -2.71 11.92
CA GLN A 5 7.11 -3.24 12.81
C GLN A 5 6.90 -2.37 14.06
N ASN A 6 7.98 -1.90 14.68
CA ASN A 6 7.84 -1.07 15.88
C ASN A 6 7.27 0.30 15.51
N THR A 7 7.72 0.89 14.39
CA THR A 7 7.23 2.18 13.91
C THR A 7 5.74 2.12 13.59
N ILE A 8 5.25 1.07 12.92
CA ILE A 8 3.83 0.93 12.61
C ILE A 8 2.98 0.72 13.86
N CYS A 9 3.46 -0.04 14.85
CA CYS A 9 2.79 -0.20 16.14
C CYS A 9 2.68 1.12 16.92
N GLU A 10 3.75 1.92 16.95
CA GLU A 10 3.71 3.26 17.56
C GLU A 10 2.75 4.19 16.82
N GLY A 11 2.72 4.11 15.49
CA GLY A 11 1.76 4.84 14.65
C GLY A 11 0.31 4.48 14.99
N ASN A 12 0.00 3.19 15.10
CA ASN A 12 -1.33 2.70 15.49
C ASN A 12 -1.72 3.23 16.88
N ASN A 13 -0.82 3.16 17.85
CA ASN A 13 -1.06 3.71 19.20
C ASN A 13 -1.26 5.24 19.16
N ALA A 14 -0.55 5.97 18.30
CA ALA A 14 -0.80 7.40 18.11
C ALA A 14 -2.20 7.65 17.52
N PHE A 15 -2.60 6.88 16.51
CA PHE A 15 -3.90 6.96 15.86
C PHE A 15 -5.05 6.67 16.83
N GLU A 16 -4.97 5.59 17.60
CA GLU A 16 -5.96 5.20 18.62
C GLU A 16 -6.17 6.28 19.69
N ASN A 17 -5.12 7.07 19.97
CA ASN A 17 -5.17 8.20 20.89
C ASN A 17 -5.51 9.54 20.18
N ASN A 18 -6.05 9.48 18.96
CA ASN A 18 -6.43 10.64 18.12
C ASN A 18 -5.28 11.61 17.80
N ARG A 19 -4.02 11.15 17.89
CA ARG A 19 -2.82 11.93 17.56
C ARG A 19 -2.47 11.75 16.09
N TYR A 20 -3.39 12.08 15.19
CA TYR A 20 -3.29 11.75 13.76
C TYR A 20 -2.05 12.33 13.06
N ILE A 21 -1.63 13.55 13.41
CA ILE A 21 -0.40 14.15 12.85
C ILE A 21 0.86 13.35 13.25
N ALA A 22 0.88 12.81 14.47
CA ALA A 22 1.98 11.96 14.92
C ALA A 22 1.92 10.57 14.27
N ALA A 23 0.71 10.03 14.11
CA ALA A 23 0.49 8.78 13.38
C ALA A 23 0.95 8.87 11.92
N ASP A 24 0.60 9.95 11.20
CA ASP A 24 1.04 10.21 9.81
C ASP A 24 2.56 10.14 9.69
N ARG A 25 3.28 10.80 10.59
CA ARG A 25 4.76 10.81 10.58
C ARG A 25 5.31 9.40 10.77
N LEU A 26 4.78 8.65 11.73
CA LEU A 26 5.22 7.29 12.00
C LEU A 26 4.93 6.35 10.83
N TYR A 27 3.79 6.48 10.17
CA TYR A 27 3.49 5.68 8.97
C TYR A 27 4.37 6.05 7.77
N GLN A 28 4.72 7.34 7.60
CA GLN A 28 5.70 7.78 6.59
C GLN A 28 7.11 7.26 6.90
N ASP A 29 7.57 7.38 8.14
CA ASP A 29 8.86 6.82 8.58
C ASP A 29 8.91 5.29 8.34
N CYS A 30 7.79 4.60 8.53
CA CYS A 30 7.66 3.18 8.18
C CYS A 30 7.82 2.94 6.68
N LEU A 31 7.20 3.74 5.82
CA LEU A 31 7.39 3.67 4.37
C LEU A 31 8.84 3.97 3.95
N GLU A 32 9.53 4.92 4.59
CA GLU A 32 10.95 5.19 4.33
C GLU A 32 11.84 3.98 4.68
N HIS A 33 11.58 3.33 5.82
CA HIS A 33 12.25 2.09 6.17
C HIS A 33 11.97 0.98 5.14
N LEU A 34 10.71 0.82 4.71
CA LEU A 34 10.35 -0.16 3.69
C LEU A 34 10.97 0.16 2.33
N ALA A 35 11.07 1.43 1.92
CA ALA A 35 11.72 1.82 0.68
C ALA A 35 13.19 1.38 0.62
N SER A 36 13.90 1.45 1.77
CA SER A 36 15.28 0.94 1.87
C SER A 36 15.36 -0.58 1.64
N ILE A 37 14.35 -1.33 2.10
CA ILE A 37 14.23 -2.78 1.87
C ILE A 37 13.85 -3.05 0.41
N GLY A 38 12.97 -2.25 -0.18
CA GLY A 38 12.59 -2.33 -1.59
C GLY A 38 13.79 -2.22 -2.53
N GLY A 39 14.74 -1.34 -2.22
CA GLY A 39 16.02 -1.26 -2.95
C GLY A 39 16.88 -2.53 -2.85
N PHE A 40 16.75 -3.30 -1.76
CA PHE A 40 17.44 -4.59 -1.62
C PHE A 40 16.75 -5.72 -2.40
N ILE A 41 15.43 -5.63 -2.62
CA ILE A 41 14.66 -6.59 -3.44
C ILE A 41 15.09 -6.56 -4.91
N THR A 42 15.55 -5.42 -5.41
CA THR A 42 16.06 -5.30 -6.80
C THR A 42 17.57 -5.52 -6.90
N SER A 43 18.22 -5.96 -5.82
CA SER A 43 19.66 -6.20 -5.77
C SER A 43 20.05 -7.56 -6.37
N ASN A 44 21.36 -7.81 -6.49
CA ASN A 44 21.89 -9.09 -6.95
C ASN A 44 21.66 -10.27 -5.97
N THR A 45 21.21 -9.98 -4.75
CA THR A 45 20.95 -10.99 -3.70
C THR A 45 19.62 -10.68 -3.01
N PRO A 46 18.47 -10.81 -3.71
CA PRO A 46 17.19 -10.43 -3.17
C PRO A 46 16.76 -11.37 -2.02
N PRO A 47 15.86 -10.92 -1.12
CA PRO A 47 15.20 -11.80 -0.17
C PRO A 47 14.37 -12.89 -0.90
N PRO A 48 14.03 -14.00 -0.21
CA PRO A 48 13.14 -15.00 -0.78
C PRO A 48 11.79 -14.40 -1.21
N PRO A 49 11.24 -14.75 -2.39
CA PRO A 49 9.95 -14.24 -2.86
C PRO A 49 8.81 -14.41 -1.85
N SER A 50 8.76 -15.55 -1.15
CA SER A 50 7.78 -15.82 -0.09
C SER A 50 7.88 -14.80 1.05
N TRP A 51 9.09 -14.44 1.49
CA TRP A 51 9.27 -13.40 2.51
C TRP A 51 8.77 -12.04 2.03
N ILE A 52 9.00 -11.72 0.76
CA ILE A 52 8.54 -10.45 0.17
C ILE A 52 7.01 -10.41 0.15
N ILE A 53 6.36 -11.50 -0.26
CA ILE A 53 4.90 -11.61 -0.36
C ILE A 53 4.25 -11.66 1.04
N ASP A 54 4.85 -12.36 2.00
CA ASP A 54 4.25 -12.56 3.33
C ASP A 54 4.57 -11.46 4.34
N GLN A 55 5.63 -10.68 4.13
CA GLN A 55 6.09 -9.68 5.11
C GLN A 55 6.16 -8.29 4.51
N PHE A 56 6.85 -8.13 3.39
CA PHE A 56 7.12 -6.81 2.81
C PHE A 56 5.89 -6.18 2.18
N VAL A 57 5.20 -6.89 1.28
CA VAL A 57 3.98 -6.40 0.62
C VAL A 57 2.88 -6.06 1.63
N PRO A 58 2.59 -6.90 2.65
CA PRO A 58 1.61 -6.57 3.67
C PRO A 58 2.01 -5.33 4.49
N ALA A 59 3.29 -5.16 4.80
CA ALA A 59 3.77 -3.99 5.52
C ALA A 59 3.55 -2.70 4.71
N LEU A 60 3.80 -2.72 3.40
CA LEU A 60 3.48 -1.61 2.51
C LEU A 60 1.98 -1.31 2.51
N VAL A 61 1.15 -2.34 2.27
CA VAL A 61 -0.31 -2.19 2.22
C VAL A 61 -0.85 -1.58 3.51
N VAL A 62 -0.46 -2.11 4.68
CA VAL A 62 -0.94 -1.60 5.97
C VAL A 62 -0.45 -0.17 6.20
N SER A 63 0.80 0.17 5.85
CA SER A 63 1.33 1.53 6.02
C SER A 63 0.55 2.56 5.19
N TYR A 64 0.24 2.23 3.93
CA TYR A 64 -0.58 3.10 3.09
C TYR A 64 -2.01 3.21 3.59
N LEU A 65 -2.66 2.10 3.94
CA LEU A 65 -4.04 2.12 4.48
C LEU A 65 -4.13 2.96 5.76
N ASN A 66 -3.14 2.84 6.64
CA ASN A 66 -3.06 3.63 7.86
C ASN A 66 -2.90 5.15 7.58
N LEU A 67 -2.13 5.53 6.56
CA LEU A 67 -2.02 6.92 6.11
C LEU A 67 -3.33 7.45 5.52
N VAL A 68 -4.06 6.59 4.80
CA VAL A 68 -5.38 6.91 4.24
C VAL A 68 -6.37 7.16 5.37
N ASP A 69 -6.48 6.24 6.34
CA ASP A 69 -7.37 6.38 7.49
C ASP A 69 -7.02 7.62 8.32
N SER A 70 -5.74 7.87 8.57
CA SER A 70 -5.27 9.05 9.31
C SER A 70 -5.55 10.35 8.55
N SER A 71 -5.39 10.36 7.24
CA SER A 71 -5.74 11.51 6.39
C SER A 71 -7.26 11.75 6.37
N MET A 72 -8.07 10.70 6.29
CA MET A 72 -9.53 10.77 6.35
C MET A 72 -10.01 11.31 7.70
N ALA A 73 -9.45 10.82 8.81
CA ALA A 73 -9.77 11.30 10.16
C ALA A 73 -9.47 12.80 10.35
N GLN A 74 -8.50 13.33 9.61
CA GLN A 74 -8.13 14.75 9.60
C GLN A 74 -8.92 15.58 8.57
N GLY A 75 -9.84 14.98 7.80
CA GLY A 75 -10.58 15.65 6.72
C GLY A 75 -9.72 15.96 5.48
N LYS A 76 -8.51 15.41 5.38
CA LYS A 76 -7.57 15.60 4.27
C LYS A 76 -7.88 14.63 3.12
N HIS A 77 -9.09 14.70 2.57
CA HIS A 77 -9.60 13.71 1.62
C HIS A 77 -8.75 13.58 0.34
N ASN A 78 -8.25 14.70 -0.20
CA ASN A 78 -7.41 14.64 -1.41
C ASN A 78 -6.10 13.86 -1.14
N THR A 79 -5.48 14.11 0.02
CA THR A 79 -4.27 13.42 0.46
C THR A 79 -4.53 11.95 0.72
N ALA A 80 -5.68 11.59 1.32
CA ALA A 80 -6.09 10.20 1.46
C ALA A 80 -6.19 9.50 0.08
N CYS A 81 -6.77 10.16 -0.92
CA CYS A 81 -6.82 9.62 -2.28
C CYS A 81 -5.42 9.52 -2.93
N ASP A 82 -4.51 10.47 -2.67
CA ASP A 82 -3.12 10.40 -3.13
C ASP A 82 -2.43 9.14 -2.58
N PHE A 83 -2.51 8.90 -1.27
CA PHE A 83 -1.90 7.72 -0.64
C PHE A 83 -2.49 6.40 -1.12
N LEU A 84 -3.81 6.34 -1.40
CA LEU A 84 -4.42 5.15 -2.00
C LEU A 84 -3.84 4.84 -3.39
N VAL A 85 -3.70 5.86 -4.24
CA VAL A 85 -3.17 5.69 -5.60
C VAL A 85 -1.69 5.33 -5.55
N GLU A 86 -0.92 6.01 -4.72
CA GLU A 86 0.51 5.75 -4.53
C GLU A 86 0.74 4.32 -4.03
N GLY A 87 0.03 3.91 -2.97
CA GLY A 87 0.13 2.56 -2.42
C GLY A 87 -0.25 1.48 -3.41
N TYR A 88 -1.30 1.70 -4.21
CA TYR A 88 -1.68 0.77 -5.28
C TYR A 88 -0.55 0.62 -6.31
N ASN A 89 0.01 1.74 -6.79
CA ASN A 89 1.09 1.70 -7.79
C ASN A 89 2.34 1.01 -7.24
N VAL A 90 2.77 1.35 -6.02
CA VAL A 90 3.96 0.76 -5.38
C VAL A 90 3.81 -0.76 -5.20
N VAL A 91 2.62 -1.23 -4.80
CA VAL A 91 2.37 -2.66 -4.65
C VAL A 91 2.36 -3.33 -6.03
N CYS A 92 1.68 -2.77 -7.03
CA CYS A 92 1.70 -3.27 -8.40
C CYS A 92 3.13 -3.37 -8.99
N ASP A 93 3.99 -2.38 -8.74
CA ASP A 93 5.39 -2.40 -9.16
C ASP A 93 6.17 -3.56 -8.50
N CYS A 94 5.89 -3.84 -7.22
CA CYS A 94 6.46 -5.02 -6.54
C CYS A 94 6.03 -6.33 -7.23
N ALA A 95 4.77 -6.43 -7.68
CA ALA A 95 4.29 -7.58 -8.43
C ALA A 95 5.10 -7.80 -9.72
N HIS A 96 5.34 -6.74 -10.49
CA HIS A 96 6.07 -6.84 -11.75
C HIS A 96 7.50 -7.38 -11.55
N CYS A 97 8.13 -7.09 -10.41
CA CYS A 97 9.44 -7.64 -10.06
C CYS A 97 9.41 -9.12 -9.62
N LEU A 98 8.31 -9.60 -9.04
CA LEU A 98 8.21 -10.91 -8.40
C LEU A 98 7.54 -11.98 -9.27
N MET A 99 6.57 -11.57 -10.11
CA MET A 99 5.63 -12.47 -10.79
C MET A 99 6.16 -13.02 -12.13
N ASN A 100 7.41 -12.69 -12.49
CA ASN A 100 8.11 -13.34 -13.61
C ASN A 100 8.65 -14.74 -13.25
N THR A 101 8.59 -15.12 -11.97
CA THR A 101 9.13 -16.37 -11.42
C THR A 101 8.03 -17.17 -10.72
N THR A 102 7.35 -18.01 -11.50
CA THR A 102 6.67 -19.28 -11.15
C THR A 102 6.32 -19.54 -9.68
N GLU A 103 5.04 -19.39 -9.31
CA GLU A 103 4.23 -20.27 -8.43
C GLU A 103 2.80 -19.67 -8.26
N ASP A 104 1.74 -20.46 -8.52
CA ASP A 104 0.33 -20.01 -8.51
C ASP A 104 -0.13 -19.47 -7.13
N GLU A 105 0.44 -20.01 -6.05
CA GLU A 105 0.13 -19.60 -4.67
C GLU A 105 0.63 -18.19 -4.35
N ASN A 106 1.83 -17.85 -4.82
CA ASN A 106 2.42 -16.51 -4.67
C ASN A 106 1.58 -15.45 -5.40
N HIS A 107 1.08 -15.79 -6.59
CA HIS A 107 0.19 -14.93 -7.35
C HIS A 107 -1.15 -14.68 -6.63
N TYR A 108 -1.71 -15.72 -6.02
CA TYR A 108 -2.93 -15.63 -5.23
C TYR A 108 -2.76 -14.75 -3.99
N LEU A 109 -1.70 -14.97 -3.20
CA LEU A 109 -1.44 -14.19 -1.98
C LEU A 109 -1.18 -12.71 -2.31
N PHE A 110 -0.39 -12.43 -3.33
CA PHE A 110 -0.18 -11.07 -3.79
C PHE A 110 -1.49 -10.39 -4.20
N SER A 111 -2.32 -11.06 -5.01
CA SER A 111 -3.63 -10.55 -5.42
C SER A 111 -4.55 -10.28 -4.24
N LYS A 112 -4.49 -11.13 -3.20
CA LYS A 112 -5.21 -10.92 -1.94
C LYS A 112 -4.76 -9.65 -1.24
N HIS A 113 -3.46 -9.37 -1.15
CA HIS A 113 -2.95 -8.14 -0.54
C HIS A 113 -3.36 -6.89 -1.33
N LEU A 114 -3.21 -6.92 -2.65
CA LEU A 114 -3.63 -5.81 -3.50
C LEU A 114 -5.14 -5.53 -3.40
N SER A 115 -5.96 -6.58 -3.28
CA SER A 115 -7.42 -6.45 -3.12
C SER A 115 -7.83 -5.67 -1.87
N GLN A 116 -6.98 -5.59 -0.84
CA GLN A 116 -7.23 -4.80 0.36
C GLN A 116 -7.25 -3.30 0.05
N LEU A 117 -6.30 -2.81 -0.76
CA LEU A 117 -6.27 -1.41 -1.22
C LEU A 117 -7.49 -1.09 -2.10
N GLN A 118 -7.92 -2.04 -2.95
CA GLN A 118 -9.09 -1.88 -3.80
C GLN A 118 -10.39 -1.83 -2.98
N HIS A 119 -10.53 -2.72 -2.00
CA HIS A 119 -11.66 -2.73 -1.09
C HIS A 119 -11.73 -1.42 -0.28
N HIS A 120 -10.60 -0.94 0.22
CA HIS A 120 -10.55 0.31 0.96
C HIS A 120 -10.87 1.52 0.07
N SER A 121 -10.40 1.52 -1.18
CA SER A 121 -10.80 2.52 -2.19
C SER A 121 -12.32 2.56 -2.36
N PHE A 122 -13.01 1.42 -2.43
CA PHE A 122 -14.48 1.40 -2.49
C PHE A 122 -15.13 2.04 -1.26
N ALA A 123 -14.63 1.76 -0.06
CA ALA A 123 -15.13 2.37 1.18
C ALA A 123 -14.95 3.90 1.17
N VAL A 124 -13.77 4.38 0.77
CA VAL A 124 -13.47 5.82 0.65
C VAL A 124 -14.34 6.48 -0.42
N ARG A 125 -14.54 5.85 -1.59
CA ARG A 125 -15.43 6.36 -2.64
C ARG A 125 -16.87 6.54 -2.15
N LYS A 126 -17.38 5.62 -1.32
CA LYS A 126 -18.71 5.75 -0.72
C LYS A 126 -18.80 6.97 0.20
N HIS A 127 -17.75 7.25 0.97
CA HIS A 127 -17.66 8.44 1.82
C HIS A 127 -17.57 9.74 1.00
N LEU A 128 -16.88 9.70 -0.13
CA LEU A 128 -16.62 10.84 -1.01
C LEU A 128 -17.62 10.97 -2.18
N ALA A 129 -18.80 10.35 -2.09
CA ALA A 129 -19.78 10.29 -3.18
C ALA A 129 -20.19 11.67 -3.75
N GLN A 130 -20.08 12.73 -2.94
CA GLN A 130 -20.40 14.10 -3.32
C GLN A 130 -19.20 14.89 -3.89
N SER A 131 -18.05 14.26 -4.08
CA SER A 131 -16.81 14.89 -4.58
C SER A 131 -16.34 14.24 -5.89
N PRO A 132 -16.94 14.57 -7.05
CA PRO A 132 -16.64 13.93 -8.33
C PRO A 132 -15.15 13.92 -8.70
N SER A 133 -14.43 15.02 -8.44
CA SER A 133 -13.00 15.14 -8.72
C SER A 133 -12.14 14.13 -7.96
N LEU A 134 -12.51 13.79 -6.72
CA LEU A 134 -11.82 12.78 -5.91
C LEU A 134 -12.19 11.36 -6.35
N LEU A 135 -13.44 11.15 -6.79
CA LEU A 135 -13.86 9.85 -7.31
C LEU A 135 -13.10 9.46 -8.57
N THR A 136 -12.89 10.39 -9.51
CA THR A 136 -12.10 10.17 -10.74
C THR A 136 -10.67 9.74 -10.43
N LYS A 137 -10.08 10.26 -9.33
CA LYS A 137 -8.73 9.88 -8.91
C LYS A 137 -8.63 8.41 -8.48
N LEU A 138 -9.71 7.88 -7.90
CA LEU A 138 -9.79 6.51 -7.40
C LEU A 138 -10.25 5.48 -8.46
N GLU A 139 -10.68 5.94 -9.65
CA GLU A 139 -11.08 5.05 -10.75
C GLU A 139 -9.95 4.09 -11.16
N LYS A 140 -8.71 4.58 -11.19
CA LYS A 140 -7.52 3.79 -11.56
C LYS A 140 -7.27 2.57 -10.69
N ILE A 141 -7.77 2.58 -9.45
CA ILE A 141 -7.57 1.49 -8.47
C ILE A 141 -8.68 0.43 -8.61
N SER A 142 -9.76 0.76 -9.31
CA SER A 142 -11.00 -0.03 -9.36
C SER A 142 -10.98 -1.15 -10.39
N GLU A 143 -9.98 -1.16 -11.27
CA GLU A 143 -9.82 -2.22 -12.26
C GLU A 143 -9.19 -3.46 -11.62
N PRO A 144 -9.68 -4.68 -11.93
CA PRO A 144 -9.02 -5.91 -11.49
C PRO A 144 -7.58 -5.92 -11.97
N TYR A 145 -6.64 -6.12 -11.05
CA TYR A 145 -5.23 -6.23 -11.42
C TYR A 145 -5.03 -7.49 -12.27
N SER A 146 -4.50 -7.31 -13.48
CA SER A 146 -4.27 -8.39 -14.44
C SER A 146 -2.81 -8.40 -14.86
N VAL A 147 -2.09 -9.43 -14.41
CA VAL A 147 -0.68 -9.69 -14.75
C VAL A 147 -0.50 -9.95 -16.25
N THR A 148 -1.57 -10.29 -16.98
CA THR A 148 -1.53 -10.60 -18.41
C THR A 148 -1.42 -9.39 -19.35
N SER A 149 -1.34 -8.17 -18.81
CA SER A 149 -1.42 -6.92 -19.59
C SER A 149 -0.04 -6.30 -19.91
N LEU A 150 0.96 -7.12 -20.28
CA LEU A 150 2.21 -6.62 -20.86
C LEU A 150 2.52 -7.40 -22.13
N THR A 151 1.74 -7.14 -23.18
CA THR A 151 2.28 -7.23 -24.54
C THR A 151 3.38 -6.19 -24.67
N TYR A 152 4.63 -6.66 -24.74
CA TYR A 152 5.77 -5.90 -25.21
C TYR A 152 5.39 -5.12 -26.48
N HIS A 153 5.55 -3.80 -26.47
CA HIS A 153 5.64 -2.97 -27.66
C HIS A 153 7.02 -2.34 -27.72
#